data_AF-A0A970VEU1-F1
#
_entry.id   AF-A0A970VEU1-F1
#
_cell.length_a   1.000
_cell.length_b   1.000
_cell.length_c   1.000
_cell.angle_alpha   90.00
_cell.angle_beta   90.00
_cell.angle_gamma   90.00
#
_symmetry.space_group_name_H-M   'P 1'
#
loop_
_entity.id
_entity.type
_entity.pdbx_description
1 polymer ?
#
loop_
_entity_poly.entity_id
_entity_poly.type
_entity_poly.pdbx_seq_one_letter_code
_entity_poly.pdbx_strand_id
1 'polypeptide(L)' 'MISIDEQRKRRKAMEYAIRTIEMEGFTFTEEEKKVFEDIITSPSMIFIFLLKSHLFTIFHLLEMSPYG' A
#
# COMPACT_ATOMS: atom_id res chain seq x y z
N MET A 1 -8.28 10.00 -16.95
CA MET A 1 -8.84 8.62 -16.92
C MET A 1 -7.66 7.67 -17.09
N ILE A 2 -7.40 6.81 -16.10
CA ILE A 2 -6.26 5.88 -16.11
C ILE A 2 -6.60 4.72 -17.05
N SER A 3 -5.60 4.14 -17.74
CA SER A 3 -5.85 2.96 -18.58
C SER A 3 -6.21 1.73 -17.73
N ILE A 4 -7.00 0.82 -18.30
CA ILE A 4 -7.39 -0.44 -17.65
C ILE A 4 -6.15 -1.27 -17.28
N ASP A 5 -5.11 -1.25 -18.11
CA ASP A 5 -3.86 -1.97 -17.83
C ASP A 5 -3.11 -1.39 -16.64
N GLU A 6 -3.16 -0.08 -16.45
CA GLU A 6 -2.53 0.57 -15.32
C GLU A 6 -3.30 0.32 -14.02
N GLN A 7 -4.64 0.32 -14.07
CA GLN A 7 -5.46 -0.13 -12.94
C GLN A 7 -5.16 -1.57 -12.55
N ARG A 8 -4.99 -2.49 -13.52
CA ARG A 8 -4.61 -3.88 -13.27
C ARG A 8 -3.23 -4.01 -12.60
N LYS A 9 -2.24 -3.25 -13.07
CA LYS A 9 -0.90 -3.23 -12.46
C LYS A 9 -0.97 -2.75 -11.01
N ARG A 10 -1.74 -1.70 -10.74
CA ARG A 10 -1.91 -1.13 -9.40
C ARG A 10 -2.65 -2.08 -8.46
N ARG A 11 -3.71 -2.74 -8.94
CA ARG A 11 -4.42 -3.76 -8.17
C ARG A 11 -3.49 -4.89 -7.74
N LYS A 12 -2.69 -5.44 -8.67
CA LYS A 12 -1.70 -6.48 -8.34
C LYS A 12 -0.65 -6.02 -7.33
N ALA A 13 -0.13 -4.80 -7.49
CA ALA A 13 0.84 -4.25 -6.54
C ALA A 13 0.24 -4.06 -5.14
N MET A 14 -1.02 -3.61 -5.07
CA MET A 14 -1.74 -3.43 -3.81
C MET A 14 -2.02 -4.77 -3.12
N GLU A 15 -2.52 -5.76 -3.87
CA GLU A 15 -2.73 -7.12 -3.34
C GLU A 15 -1.44 -7.71 -2.76
N TYR A 16 -0.31 -7.48 -3.42
CA TYR A 16 0.99 -7.91 -2.93
C TYR A 16 1.40 -7.20 -1.63
N ALA A 17 1.20 -5.89 -1.56
CA ALA A 17 1.49 -5.09 -0.36
C ALA A 17 0.61 -5.52 0.83
N ILE A 18 -0.69 -5.68 0.60
CA ILE A 18 -1.65 -6.18 1.61
C ILE A 18 -1.19 -7.54 2.13
N ARG A 19 -0.91 -8.48 1.22
CA ARG A 19 -0.48 -9.83 1.60
C ARG A 19 0.84 -9.83 2.37
N THR A 20 1.76 -8.94 2.05
CA THR A 20 3.04 -8.80 2.77
C THR A 20 2.80 -8.38 4.21
N ILE A 21 1.91 -7.40 4.42
CA ILE A 21 1.57 -6.88 5.75
C ILE A 21 0.73 -7.90 6.54
N GLU A 22 -0.14 -8.65 5.87
CA GLU A 22 -0.89 -9.77 6.48
C GLU A 22 0.03 -10.91 6.94
N MET A 23 1.13 -11.19 6.22
CA MET A 23 2.13 -12.16 6.67
C MET A 23 2.87 -11.71 7.94
N GLU A 24 2.96 -10.40 8.18
CA GLU A 24 3.52 -9.84 9.43
C GLU A 24 2.51 -9.86 10.59
N GLY A 25 1.28 -10.36 10.36
CA GLY A 25 0.24 -10.51 11.37
C GLY A 25 -0.73 -9.32 11.46
N PHE A 26 -0.64 -8.36 10.54
CA PHE A 26 -1.54 -7.21 10.49
C PHE A 26 -2.68 -7.46 9.50
N THR A 27 -3.93 -7.39 9.97
CA THR A 27 -5.11 -7.52 9.12
C THR A 27 -5.74 -6.16 8.84
N PHE A 28 -5.99 -5.86 7.57
CA PHE A 28 -6.72 -4.66 7.17
C PHE A 28 -8.23 -4.82 7.35
N THR A 29 -8.89 -3.77 7.81
CA THR A 29 -10.35 -3.74 7.87
C THR A 29 -10.96 -3.55 6.48
N GLU A 30 -12.25 -3.86 6.35
CA GLU A 30 -12.97 -3.66 5.08
C GLU A 30 -13.04 -2.18 4.68
N GLU A 31 -13.04 -1.24 5.64
CA GLU A 31 -12.95 0.19 5.34
C GLU A 31 -11.61 0.56 4.71
N GLU A 32 -10.50 0.03 5.24
CA GLU A 32 -9.15 0.29 4.72
C GLU A 32 -8.98 -0.30 3.31
N LYS A 33 -9.52 -1.50 3.06
CA LYS A 33 -9.57 -2.10 1.72
C LYS A 33 -10.32 -1.24 0.72
N LYS A 34 -11.43 -0.61 1.13
CA LYS A 34 -12.18 0.33 0.31
C LYS A 34 -11.36 1.56 -0.08
N VAL A 35 -10.60 2.11 0.87
CA VAL A 35 -9.68 3.22 0.61
C VAL A 35 -8.63 2.81 -0.43
N PHE A 36 -8.13 1.57 -0.39
CA PHE A 36 -7.21 1.05 -1.40
C PHE A 36 -7.84 0.93 -2.79
N GLU A 37 -9.10 0.52 -2.91
CA GLU A 37 -9.82 0.48 -4.20
C GLU A 37 -10.03 1.88 -4.80
N ASP A 38 -10.34 2.86 -3.95
CA ASP A 38 -10.49 4.25 -4.36
C ASP A 38 -9.16 4.82 -4.88
N ILE A 39 -8.02 4.42 -4.33
CA ILE A 39 -6.67 4.81 -4.82
C ILE A 39 -6.38 4.22 -6.20
N ILE A 40 -6.80 2.97 -6.46
CA ILE A 40 -6.58 2.30 -7.75
C ILE A 40 -7.37 3.01 -8.85
N THR A 41 -8.59 3.45 -8.55
CA THR A 41 -9.50 4.07 -9.51
C THR A 41 -9.30 5.58 -9.64
N SER A 42 -8.87 6.28 -8.58
CA SER A 42 -8.63 7.72 -8.56
C SER A 42 -7.35 8.06 -7.77
N PRO A 43 -6.18 8.10 -8.42
CA PRO A 43 -4.94 8.50 -7.78
C PRO A 43 -4.97 10.00 -7.48
N SER A 44 -5.39 10.35 -6.28
CA SER A 44 -5.10 11.69 -5.75
C SER A 44 -3.59 11.76 -5.47
N MET A 45 -2.91 12.80 -5.97
CA MET A 45 -1.46 12.99 -5.81
C MET A 45 -1.02 12.96 -4.33
N ILE A 46 -1.93 13.33 -3.43
CA ILE A 46 -1.77 13.36 -1.98
C ILE A 46 -1.58 11.94 -1.42
N PHE A 47 -2.27 10.94 -1.96
CA PHE A 47 -2.24 9.58 -1.42
C PHE A 47 -0.97 8.82 -1.81
N ILE A 48 -0.44 9.04 -3.01
CA ILE A 48 0.89 8.50 -3.42
C ILE A 48 1.98 9.03 -2.47
N PHE A 49 1.85 10.29 -2.05
CA PHE A 49 2.77 10.93 -1.11
C PHE A 49 2.68 10.30 0.29
N LEU A 50 1.47 10.05 0.79
CA LEU A 50 1.21 9.38 2.06
C LEU A 50 1.71 7.93 2.08
N LEU A 51 1.46 7.16 1.00
CA LEU A 51 1.92 5.78 0.87
C LEU A 51 3.46 5.69 0.81
N LYS A 52 4.11 6.62 0.10
CA LYS A 52 5.58 6.75 0.12
C LYS A 52 6.11 7.07 1.52
N SER A 53 5.47 7.99 2.23
CA SER A 53 5.86 8.37 3.59
C SER A 53 5.72 7.18 4.56
N HIS A 54 4.63 6.42 4.48
CA HIS A 54 4.42 5.25 5.32
C HIS A 54 5.37 4.10 5.00
N LEU A 55 5.58 3.78 3.72
CA LEU A 55 6.56 2.77 3.30
C LEU A 55 7.99 3.14 3.70
N PHE A 56 8.37 4.43 3.56
CA PHE A 56 9.65 4.93 4.03
C PHE A 56 9.80 4.78 5.55
N THR A 57 8.74 5.09 6.30
CA THR A 57 8.75 4.97 7.77
C THR A 57 8.89 3.51 8.21
N ILE A 58 8.17 2.58 7.58
CA ILE A 58 8.26 1.14 7.85
C ILE A 58 9.67 0.61 7.53
N PHE A 59 10.22 0.99 6.36
CA PHE A 59 11.57 0.59 5.96
C PHE A 59 12.64 1.11 6.94
N HIS A 60 12.50 2.36 7.37
CA HIS A 60 13.43 2.99 8.31
C HIS A 60 13.30 2.44 9.74
N LEU A 61 12.10 1.97 10.14
CA LEU A 61 11.89 1.25 11.40
C LEU A 61 12.49 -0.15 11.38
N LEU A 62 12.46 -0.83 10.23
CA LEU A 62 13.11 -2.12 10.02
C LEU A 62 14.65 -2.02 10.05
N GLU A 63 15.25 -0.97 9.47
CA GLU A 63 16.69 -0.72 9.54
C GLU A 63 17.20 -0.35 10.95
N MET A 64 16.32 0.16 11.84
CA MET A 64 16.68 0.49 13.23
C MET A 64 16.36 -0.63 14.25
N SER A 65 15.85 -1.77 13.79
CA SER A 65 15.60 -2.92 14.65
C SER A 65 16.94 -3.55 15.10
N PRO A 66 17.21 -3.68 16.42
CA PRO A 66 18.47 -4.21 16.95
C PRO A 66 18.58 -5.75 16.84
N TYR A 67 17.82 -6.38 15.93
CA TYR A 67 17.89 -7.81 15.62
C TYR A 67 18.74 -8.12 14.37
N GLY A 68 19.68 -7.23 14.04
CA GLY A 68 20.81 -7.47 13.15
C GLY A 68 22.10 -7.69 13.95
#